data_AF-A0A930U5R3-F1
#
_entry.id   AF-A0A930U5R3-F1
#
_cell.length_a   1.000
_cell.length_b   1.000
_cell.length_c   1.000
_cell.angle_alpha   90.00
_cell.angle_beta   90.00
_cell.angle_gamma   90.00
#
_symmetry.space_group_name_H-M   'P 1'
#
loop_
_entity.id
_entity.type
_entity.pdbx_description
1 polymer ?
#
loop_
_entity_poly.entity_id
_entity_poly.type
_entity_poly.pdbx_seq_one_letter_code
_entity_poly.pdbx_strand_id
1 'polypeptide(L)'
;MVSEQNRDGWLVQVPDGRPAHRGRLVLHVNGVASDWAKQLRDVCRLQEMATSQGFDVLGIHNSTENLQADLLECFLARSELWRYTSSQGNGQGQQRLQDYARLVQHLLEQELPPDQDILKALPEAKPGIGSLDLGLLNQLPFLGQLAGTELFTYLYGAYPAGAPRPTLRLAYEWARAIRAGYEVRLVAHSQGTLLVALAGHILDALFQGFPAWAERVYVLGYGPAVLIEELPPILRGHTLLVQDRQDPVAEAFSDVREGEFWTTLQTQLRRSVQQADTLAQLVNRDSHHSASYYLGLQATPASQRAGRLLQELLAQDWSTSPLIQALLGTRLILERPADPGALSPAASGRP
;
A
#
# COMPACT_ATOMS: atom_id res chain seq x y z
N MET A 1 2.05 -21.54 18.90
CA MET A 1 1.56 -20.77 17.75
C MET A 1 1.80 -19.30 18.04
N VAL A 2 2.50 -18.60 17.17
CA VAL A 2 2.72 -17.15 17.26
C VAL A 2 1.39 -16.44 16.94
N SER A 3 0.97 -15.49 17.79
CA SER A 3 -0.25 -14.69 17.55
C SER A 3 -0.15 -13.90 16.25
N GLU A 4 -1.28 -13.58 15.63
CA GLU A 4 -1.32 -12.80 14.38
C GLU A 4 -0.62 -11.44 14.49
N GLN A 5 -0.70 -10.82 15.67
CA GLN A 5 0.02 -9.59 16.07
C GLN A 5 1.54 -9.66 15.86
N ASN A 6 2.13 -10.85 15.89
CA ASN A 6 3.57 -11.04 15.75
C ASN A 6 3.99 -11.39 14.31
N ARG A 7 3.04 -11.47 13.36
CA ARG A 7 3.28 -11.78 11.95
C ARG A 7 3.35 -10.54 11.05
N ASP A 8 3.23 -9.37 11.65
CA ASP A 8 3.35 -8.10 10.95
C ASP A 8 4.74 -7.95 10.29
N GLY A 9 4.76 -7.62 8.99
CA GLY A 9 5.98 -7.60 8.18
C GLY A 9 6.57 -8.97 7.85
N TRP A 10 5.85 -10.07 8.06
CA TRP A 10 6.26 -11.40 7.58
C TRP A 10 5.94 -11.57 6.11
N LEU A 11 6.71 -12.44 5.44
CA LEU A 11 6.42 -12.83 4.07
C LEU A 11 5.35 -13.91 4.02
N VAL A 12 4.41 -13.71 3.11
CA VAL A 12 3.41 -14.70 2.72
C VAL A 12 3.82 -15.28 1.37
N GLN A 13 4.03 -16.60 1.34
CA GLN A 13 4.44 -17.32 0.14
C GLN A 13 3.38 -18.35 -0.22
N VAL A 14 3.22 -18.64 -1.51
CA VAL A 14 2.32 -19.70 -1.98
C VAL A 14 2.92 -21.06 -1.57
N PRO A 15 2.23 -21.87 -0.75
CA PRO A 15 2.69 -23.22 -0.43
C PRO A 15 2.72 -24.04 -1.73
N ASP A 16 3.87 -24.62 -2.04
CA ASP A 16 4.15 -25.45 -3.24
C ASP A 16 4.32 -24.71 -4.58
N GLY A 17 4.32 -23.37 -4.59
CA GLY A 17 4.72 -22.60 -5.76
C GLY A 17 6.20 -22.83 -6.05
N ARG A 18 6.54 -23.69 -7.01
CA ARG A 18 7.91 -23.73 -7.52
C ARG A 18 8.21 -22.34 -8.08
N PRO A 19 9.23 -21.64 -7.57
CA PRO A 19 9.56 -20.35 -8.14
C PRO A 19 9.95 -20.59 -9.59
N ALA A 20 9.36 -19.81 -10.50
CA ALA A 20 9.74 -19.87 -11.90
C ALA A 20 11.20 -19.39 -12.09
N HIS A 21 11.75 -18.67 -11.10
CA HIS A 21 13.13 -18.16 -11.06
C HIS A 21 13.54 -17.46 -12.36
N ARG A 22 12.62 -16.71 -12.97
CA ARG A 22 12.86 -16.02 -14.25
C ARG A 22 13.35 -14.58 -14.08
N GLY A 23 13.79 -14.20 -12.87
CA GLY A 23 14.20 -12.83 -12.58
C GLY A 23 13.05 -11.81 -12.63
N ARG A 24 11.82 -12.25 -12.31
CA ARG A 24 10.60 -11.44 -12.27
C ARG A 24 9.86 -11.69 -10.96
N LEU A 25 9.58 -10.63 -10.21
CA LEU A 25 8.99 -10.71 -8.87
C LEU A 25 7.82 -9.74 -8.73
N VAL A 26 6.71 -10.23 -8.19
CA VAL A 26 5.63 -9.40 -7.65
C VAL A 26 5.81 -9.30 -6.14
N LEU A 27 5.83 -8.09 -5.62
CA LEU A 27 5.68 -7.82 -4.19
C LEU A 27 4.27 -7.28 -3.96
N HIS A 28 3.50 -7.98 -3.12
CA HIS A 28 2.11 -7.66 -2.85
C HIS A 28 1.88 -7.16 -1.43
N VAL A 29 1.10 -6.08 -1.27
CA VAL A 29 0.66 -5.57 0.03
C VAL A 29 -0.83 -5.26 -0.01
N ASN A 30 -1.59 -5.74 0.98
CA ASN A 30 -3.03 -5.59 1.01
C ASN A 30 -3.51 -4.30 1.68
N GLY A 31 -4.83 -4.13 1.70
CA GLY A 31 -5.50 -3.08 2.46
C GLY A 31 -5.69 -3.42 3.94
N VAL A 32 -6.40 -2.54 4.65
CA VAL A 32 -6.80 -2.72 6.05
C VAL A 32 -7.59 -4.02 6.27
N ALA A 33 -7.54 -4.56 7.49
CA ALA A 33 -8.25 -5.75 7.97
C ALA A 33 -8.06 -7.02 7.11
N SER A 34 -6.84 -7.19 6.59
CA SER A 34 -6.43 -8.31 5.75
C SER A 34 -5.66 -9.35 6.55
N ASP A 35 -6.39 -10.17 7.32
CA ASP A 35 -5.83 -11.28 8.09
C ASP A 35 -4.93 -12.21 7.25
N TRP A 36 -4.14 -13.04 7.92
CA TRP A 36 -3.19 -13.92 7.23
C TRP A 36 -3.84 -14.79 6.15
N ALA A 37 -5.06 -15.29 6.38
CA ALA A 37 -5.76 -16.15 5.43
C ALA A 37 -6.22 -15.37 4.19
N LYS A 38 -6.73 -14.14 4.38
CA LYS A 38 -7.05 -13.22 3.27
C LYS A 38 -5.79 -12.86 2.48
N GLN A 39 -4.70 -12.51 3.14
CA GLN A 39 -3.42 -12.21 2.48
C GLN A 39 -2.94 -13.39 1.65
N LEU A 40 -2.96 -14.61 2.21
CA LEU A 40 -2.54 -15.81 1.49
C LEU A 40 -3.43 -16.09 0.29
N ARG A 41 -4.76 -16.00 0.44
CA ARG A 41 -5.72 -16.18 -0.66
C ARG A 41 -5.44 -15.18 -1.79
N ASP A 42 -5.21 -13.92 -1.47
CA ASP A 42 -4.99 -12.87 -2.45
C ASP A 42 -3.64 -13.04 -3.16
N VAL A 43 -2.59 -13.45 -2.43
CA VAL A 43 -1.28 -13.84 -3.00
C VAL A 43 -1.40 -15.03 -3.93
N CYS A 44 -2.14 -16.08 -3.55
CA CYS A 44 -2.40 -17.22 -4.43
C CYS A 44 -3.12 -16.78 -5.72
N ARG A 45 -4.11 -15.90 -5.61
CA ARG A 45 -4.84 -15.38 -6.78
C ARG A 45 -3.93 -14.57 -7.71
N LEU A 46 -3.06 -13.73 -7.15
CA LEU A 46 -2.07 -12.98 -7.93
C LEU A 46 -1.04 -13.90 -8.59
N GLN A 47 -0.61 -14.96 -7.91
CA GLN A 47 0.25 -15.98 -8.49
C GLN A 47 -0.41 -16.59 -9.72
N GLU A 48 -1.69 -16.99 -9.64
CA GLU A 48 -2.43 -17.50 -10.81
C GLU A 48 -2.45 -16.50 -11.98
N MET A 49 -2.70 -15.22 -11.69
CA MET A 49 -2.76 -14.16 -12.71
C MET A 49 -1.39 -13.92 -13.37
N ALA A 50 -0.30 -13.98 -12.60
CA ALA A 50 1.03 -13.60 -13.04
C ALA A 50 1.89 -14.80 -13.53
N THR A 51 1.45 -16.04 -13.30
CA THR A 51 2.20 -17.26 -13.65
C THR A 51 2.54 -17.34 -15.13
N SER A 52 1.65 -16.90 -16.03
CA SER A 52 1.87 -16.92 -17.48
C SER A 52 3.08 -16.08 -17.91
N GLN A 53 3.43 -15.04 -17.14
CA GLN A 53 4.58 -14.17 -17.37
C GLN A 53 5.82 -14.55 -16.57
N GLY A 54 5.75 -15.64 -15.80
CA GLY A 54 6.86 -16.17 -15.01
C GLY A 54 7.23 -15.33 -13.79
N PHE A 55 6.26 -14.60 -13.21
CA PHE A 55 6.45 -13.92 -11.95
C PHE A 55 6.35 -14.88 -10.77
N ASP A 56 7.30 -14.75 -9.85
CA ASP A 56 7.13 -15.23 -8.48
C ASP A 56 6.35 -14.16 -7.69
N VAL A 57 5.46 -14.56 -6.78
CA VAL A 57 4.67 -13.62 -5.97
C VAL A 57 4.98 -13.79 -4.49
N LEU A 58 5.35 -12.69 -3.83
CA LEU A 58 5.53 -12.61 -2.39
C LEU A 58 4.57 -11.57 -1.81
N GLY A 59 3.82 -11.96 -0.79
CA GLY A 59 3.04 -11.02 0.00
C GLY A 59 3.83 -10.48 1.19
N ILE A 60 3.64 -9.21 1.53
CA ILE A 60 4.05 -8.63 2.82
C ILE A 60 2.78 -8.53 3.67
N HIS A 61 2.74 -9.26 4.80
CA HIS A 61 1.61 -9.18 5.71
C HIS A 61 1.56 -7.80 6.40
N ASN A 62 0.40 -7.15 6.38
CA ASN A 62 0.22 -5.79 6.88
C ASN A 62 -1.06 -5.57 7.71
N SER A 63 -1.72 -6.64 8.16
CA SER A 63 -2.86 -6.48 9.08
C SER A 63 -2.37 -6.32 10.51
N THR A 64 -2.92 -5.30 11.19
CA THR A 64 -2.77 -5.09 12.62
C THR A 64 -3.84 -5.84 13.42
N GLU A 65 -3.87 -5.62 14.73
CA GLU A 65 -4.80 -6.27 15.67
C GLU A 65 -6.28 -6.03 15.34
N ASN A 66 -6.61 -4.86 14.78
CA ASN A 66 -7.98 -4.48 14.45
C ASN A 66 -8.01 -3.35 13.42
N LEU A 67 -9.21 -3.10 12.88
CA LEU A 67 -9.42 -2.06 11.89
C LEU A 67 -9.01 -0.66 12.40
N GLN A 68 -9.19 -0.37 13.70
CA GLN A 68 -8.82 0.94 14.25
C GLN A 68 -7.30 1.18 14.18
N ALA A 69 -6.50 0.15 14.47
CA ALA A 69 -5.05 0.20 14.35
C ALA A 69 -4.62 0.32 12.89
N ASP A 70 -5.23 -0.42 11.95
CA ASP A 70 -4.95 -0.28 10.52
C ASP A 70 -5.28 1.13 10.01
N LEU A 71 -6.40 1.70 10.47
CA LEU A 71 -6.76 3.09 10.15
C LEU A 71 -5.71 4.06 10.69
N LEU A 72 -5.27 3.90 11.94
CA LEU A 72 -4.21 4.73 12.51
C LEU A 72 -2.93 4.66 11.68
N GLU A 73 -2.52 3.47 11.25
CA GLU A 73 -1.38 3.31 10.34
C GLU A 73 -1.57 4.06 9.02
N CYS A 74 -2.75 3.99 8.41
CA CYS A 74 -3.06 4.79 7.22
C CYS A 74 -2.84 6.29 7.46
N PHE A 75 -3.33 6.82 8.59
CA PHE A 75 -3.20 8.25 8.91
C PHE A 75 -1.76 8.67 9.18
N LEU A 76 -0.99 7.85 9.90
CA LEU A 76 0.43 8.08 10.12
C LEU A 76 1.20 8.03 8.79
N ALA A 77 0.89 7.07 7.93
CA ALA A 77 1.51 6.95 6.62
C ALA A 77 1.22 8.17 5.73
N ARG A 78 -0.03 8.65 5.70
CA ARG A 78 -0.41 9.90 5.01
C ARG A 78 0.36 11.10 5.55
N SER A 79 0.51 11.21 6.87
CA SER A 79 1.27 12.28 7.50
C SER A 79 2.75 12.27 7.09
N GLU A 80 3.37 11.10 7.05
CA GLU A 80 4.76 10.96 6.58
C GLU A 80 4.88 11.32 5.09
N LEU A 81 3.98 10.84 4.24
CA LEU A 81 3.96 11.21 2.82
C LEU A 81 3.85 12.71 2.60
N TRP A 82 2.95 13.38 3.33
CA TRP A 82 2.82 14.85 3.26
C TRP A 82 4.12 15.58 3.64
N ARG A 83 4.89 15.05 4.60
CA ARG A 83 6.20 15.62 4.95
C ARG A 83 7.23 15.46 3.84
N TYR A 84 7.16 14.40 3.05
CA TYR A 84 8.09 14.15 1.94
C TYR A 84 7.73 14.91 0.67
N THR A 85 6.43 15.19 0.47
CA THR A 85 5.92 15.84 -0.75
C THR A 85 5.72 17.34 -0.60
N SER A 86 5.52 17.86 0.62
CA SER A 86 5.32 19.29 0.84
C SER A 86 6.61 20.09 0.65
N SER A 87 6.51 21.17 -0.12
CA SER A 87 7.58 22.16 -0.32
C SER A 87 7.96 22.93 0.95
N GLN A 88 7.21 22.74 2.05
CA GLN A 88 7.45 23.35 3.35
C GLN A 88 8.24 22.45 4.32
N GLY A 89 8.81 21.34 3.84
CA GLY A 89 9.64 20.45 4.64
C GLY A 89 10.77 21.19 5.34
N ASN A 90 10.66 21.34 6.66
CA ASN A 90 11.83 21.56 7.49
C ASN A 90 12.71 20.31 7.33
N GLY A 91 14.04 20.41 7.24
CA GLY A 91 14.95 19.29 6.90
C GLY A 91 14.84 18.00 7.75
N GLN A 92 13.96 17.98 8.76
CA GLN A 92 13.55 16.82 9.55
C GLN A 92 12.94 15.69 8.70
N GLY A 93 12.12 15.99 7.69
CA GLY A 93 11.54 14.96 6.82
C GLY A 93 12.61 14.18 6.05
N GLN A 94 13.55 14.91 5.46
CA GLN A 94 14.70 14.33 4.74
C GLN A 94 15.61 13.52 5.67
N GLN A 95 15.88 14.01 6.89
CA GLN A 95 16.69 13.29 7.86
C GLN A 95 16.06 11.95 8.27
N ARG A 96 14.73 11.93 8.51
CA ARG A 96 14.02 10.69 8.84
C ARG A 96 14.07 9.68 7.70
N LEU A 97 13.93 10.16 6.46
CA LEU A 97 14.04 9.30 5.28
C LEU A 97 15.44 8.69 5.14
N GLN A 98 16.49 9.47 5.43
CA GLN A 98 17.86 8.97 5.51
C GLN A 98 18.06 7.94 6.63
N ASP A 99 17.40 8.13 7.77
CA ASP A 99 17.45 7.18 8.88
C ASP A 99 16.83 5.83 8.46
N TYR A 100 15.69 5.86 7.77
CA TYR A 100 15.10 4.64 7.21
C TYR A 100 15.96 3.98 6.15
N ALA A 101 16.54 4.75 5.23
CA ALA A 101 17.46 4.23 4.23
C ALA A 101 18.64 3.51 4.91
N ARG A 102 19.19 4.07 5.99
CA ARG A 102 20.27 3.43 6.77
C ARG A 102 19.83 2.12 7.43
N LEU A 103 18.59 2.06 7.96
CA LEU A 103 18.04 0.82 8.52
C LEU A 103 17.89 -0.26 7.43
N VAL A 104 17.37 0.09 6.26
CA VAL A 104 17.26 -0.85 5.12
C VAL A 104 18.64 -1.28 4.65
N GLN A 105 19.60 -0.36 4.54
CA GLN A 105 20.98 -0.69 4.18
C GLN A 105 21.59 -1.71 5.13
N HIS A 106 21.37 -1.55 6.45
CA HIS A 106 21.83 -2.51 7.44
C HIS A 106 21.15 -3.88 7.30
N LEU A 107 19.83 -3.90 7.07
CA LEU A 107 19.10 -5.16 6.84
C LEU A 107 19.61 -5.88 5.60
N LEU A 108 19.99 -5.15 4.55
CA LEU A 108 20.57 -5.69 3.30
C LEU A 108 21.97 -6.32 3.46
N GLU A 109 22.60 -6.18 4.62
CA GLU A 109 23.83 -6.90 5.00
C GLU A 109 23.52 -8.30 5.56
N GLN A 110 22.24 -8.59 5.80
CA GLN A 110 21.76 -9.82 6.42
C GLN A 110 20.73 -10.51 5.50
N GLU A 111 20.70 -11.84 5.53
CA GLU A 111 19.61 -12.61 4.92
C GLU A 111 18.52 -12.86 5.97
N LEU A 112 17.35 -12.24 5.79
CA LEU A 112 16.25 -12.35 6.74
C LEU A 112 15.32 -13.52 6.35
N PRO A 113 15.07 -14.49 7.24
CA PRO A 113 14.04 -15.49 7.03
C PRO A 113 12.66 -14.87 6.74
N PRO A 114 11.81 -15.57 5.97
CA PRO A 114 10.44 -15.12 5.66
C PRO A 114 9.58 -14.76 6.87
N ASP A 115 9.76 -15.47 7.99
CA ASP A 115 9.00 -15.38 9.24
C ASP A 115 9.73 -14.62 10.35
N GLN A 116 10.87 -14.00 10.06
CA GLN A 116 11.59 -13.20 11.05
C GLN A 116 10.92 -11.84 11.23
N ASP A 117 10.66 -11.47 12.49
CA ASP A 117 10.32 -10.09 12.87
C ASP A 117 11.50 -9.16 12.54
N ILE A 118 11.26 -8.27 11.57
CA ILE A 118 12.29 -7.37 11.04
C ILE A 118 12.90 -6.47 12.10
N LEU A 119 12.14 -6.12 13.15
CA LEU A 119 12.64 -5.26 14.23
C LEU A 119 13.67 -5.96 15.12
N LYS A 120 13.68 -7.29 15.15
CA LYS A 120 14.70 -8.09 15.87
C LYS A 120 16.04 -8.14 15.14
N ALA A 121 16.05 -7.83 13.83
CA ALA A 121 17.25 -7.79 13.01
C ALA A 121 17.89 -6.39 12.95
N LEU A 122 17.22 -5.39 13.49
CA LEU A 122 17.71 -4.02 13.55
C LEU A 122 18.50 -3.75 14.85
N PRO A 123 19.44 -2.80 14.83
CA PRO A 123 20.13 -2.35 16.04
C PRO A 123 19.16 -1.61 16.94
N GLU A 124 19.26 -1.80 18.27
CA GLU A 124 18.45 -1.05 19.24
C GLU A 124 18.53 0.46 18.96
N ALA A 125 17.42 1.10 18.55
CA ALA A 125 17.50 2.54 18.33
C ALA A 125 17.44 3.31 19.65
N LYS A 126 18.08 4.47 19.61
CA LYS A 126 18.08 5.43 20.73
C LYS A 126 16.71 6.13 20.77
N PRO A 127 16.07 6.25 21.94
CA PRO A 127 14.79 6.96 22.05
C PRO A 127 14.92 8.43 21.61
N GLY A 128 13.94 8.96 20.86
CA GLY A 128 13.73 10.42 20.78
C GLY A 128 13.51 11.09 19.42
N ILE A 129 13.12 10.41 18.35
CA ILE A 129 12.94 11.05 17.03
C ILE A 129 11.51 10.88 16.50
N GLY A 130 10.64 11.84 16.83
CA GLY A 130 9.31 11.97 16.22
C GLY A 130 8.47 13.08 16.83
N SER A 131 8.33 14.22 16.14
CA SER A 131 7.38 15.27 16.51
C SER A 131 5.97 14.88 16.04
N LEU A 132 5.32 14.02 16.81
CA LEU A 132 3.87 13.82 16.73
C LEU A 132 3.17 14.83 17.63
N ASP A 133 2.14 15.48 17.09
CA ASP A 133 1.28 16.39 17.84
C ASP A 133 0.43 15.58 18.83
N LEU A 134 0.90 15.54 20.08
CA LEU A 134 0.24 14.85 21.20
C LEU A 134 -1.17 15.39 21.46
N GLY A 135 -1.47 16.64 21.10
CA GLY A 135 -2.80 17.23 21.26
C GLY A 135 -3.84 16.62 20.32
N LEU A 136 -3.40 16.07 19.19
CA LEU A 136 -4.21 15.44 18.15
C LEU A 136 -4.45 13.95 18.47
N LEU A 137 -3.43 13.29 19.01
CA LEU A 137 -3.49 11.91 19.51
C LEU A 137 -4.45 11.81 20.70
N ASN A 138 -4.37 12.73 21.67
CA ASN A 138 -5.25 12.73 22.84
C ASN A 138 -6.76 12.91 22.52
N GLN A 139 -7.11 13.24 21.28
CA GLN A 139 -8.51 13.37 20.82
C GLN A 139 -9.07 12.07 20.22
N LEU A 140 -8.26 11.01 20.11
CA LEU A 140 -8.68 9.72 19.58
C LEU A 140 -9.27 8.82 20.68
N PRO A 141 -10.57 8.46 20.61
CA PRO A 141 -11.26 7.71 21.66
C PRO A 141 -10.63 6.36 22.04
N PHE A 142 -9.96 5.70 21.09
CA PHE A 142 -9.31 4.40 21.31
C PHE A 142 -7.90 4.51 21.88
N LEU A 143 -7.25 5.67 21.84
CA LEU A 143 -5.96 5.85 22.53
C LEU A 143 -6.09 5.80 24.05
N GLY A 144 -7.30 6.04 24.57
CA GLY A 144 -7.63 5.73 25.97
C GLY A 144 -7.79 4.23 26.27
N GLN A 145 -7.77 3.36 25.25
CA GLN A 145 -7.88 1.91 25.38
C GLN A 145 -6.54 1.18 25.18
N LEU A 146 -5.58 1.79 24.49
CA LEU A 146 -4.20 1.32 24.43
C LEU A 146 -3.48 1.70 25.73
N ALA A 147 -2.67 0.80 26.29
CA ALA A 147 -1.83 1.18 27.43
C ALA A 147 -0.88 2.29 26.98
N GLY A 148 -0.65 3.30 27.82
CA GLY A 148 0.22 4.43 27.47
C GLY A 148 1.60 3.97 26.97
N THR A 149 2.14 2.89 27.50
CA THR A 149 3.39 2.25 27.04
C THR A 149 3.29 1.64 25.64
N GLU A 150 2.16 1.08 25.24
CA GLU A 150 1.91 0.56 23.89
C GLU A 150 1.79 1.70 22.89
N LEU A 151 1.09 2.76 23.28
CA LEU A 151 1.01 3.99 22.50
C LEU A 151 2.38 4.66 22.34
N PHE A 152 3.17 4.74 23.41
CA PHE A 152 4.54 5.24 23.37
C PHE A 152 5.46 4.30 22.57
N THR A 153 5.28 2.99 22.62
CA THR A 153 6.09 2.04 21.82
C THR A 153 5.71 2.08 20.34
N TYR A 154 4.44 2.34 20.03
CA TYR A 154 3.93 2.43 18.68
C TYR A 154 4.25 3.78 18.01
N LEU A 155 4.19 4.88 18.77
CA LEU A 155 4.52 6.23 18.29
C LEU A 155 6.00 6.61 18.48
N TYR A 156 6.69 6.00 19.44
CA TYR A 156 8.06 6.35 19.86
C TYR A 156 8.91 5.13 20.23
N GLY A 157 8.58 3.95 19.70
CA GLY A 157 9.40 2.76 19.89
C GLY A 157 10.86 3.01 19.53
N ALA A 158 11.73 2.09 19.91
CA ALA A 158 13.17 2.13 19.61
C ALA A 158 13.48 1.98 18.11
N TYR A 159 12.61 2.47 17.23
CA TYR A 159 12.73 2.61 15.77
C TYR A 159 11.91 3.82 15.37
N PRO A 160 12.30 4.60 14.35
CA PRO A 160 11.68 5.90 14.10
C PRO A 160 10.17 5.76 13.93
N ALA A 161 9.42 6.68 14.54
CA ALA A 161 7.96 6.75 14.40
C ALA A 161 7.59 6.71 12.91
N GLY A 162 6.68 5.84 12.47
CA GLY A 162 6.20 5.84 11.07
C GLY A 162 6.90 4.86 10.11
N ALA A 163 7.72 3.93 10.61
CA ALA A 163 8.11 2.73 9.87
C ALA A 163 7.29 1.53 10.40
N PRO A 164 6.03 1.36 9.96
CA PRO A 164 5.33 0.13 10.28
C PRO A 164 6.16 -1.03 9.70
N ARG A 165 6.26 -2.15 10.43
CA ARG A 165 7.09 -3.30 10.04
C ARG A 165 6.87 -3.71 8.56
N PRO A 166 5.65 -3.65 8.00
CA PRO A 166 5.40 -3.92 6.59
C PRO A 166 6.13 -2.98 5.63
N THR A 167 6.23 -1.68 5.93
CA THR A 167 6.94 -0.72 5.07
C THR A 167 8.43 -1.03 5.04
N LEU A 168 9.05 -1.31 6.20
CA LEU A 168 10.46 -1.68 6.25
C LEU A 168 10.70 -3.02 5.57
N ARG A 169 9.82 -4.01 5.77
CA ARG A 169 9.93 -5.30 5.09
C ARG A 169 9.80 -5.13 3.58
N LEU A 170 8.81 -4.37 3.12
CA LEU A 170 8.62 -4.08 1.71
C LEU A 170 9.86 -3.41 1.11
N ALA A 171 10.40 -2.38 1.78
CA ALA A 171 11.60 -1.69 1.31
C ALA A 171 12.82 -2.63 1.25
N TYR A 172 13.00 -3.49 2.26
CA TYR A 172 14.05 -4.51 2.28
C TYR A 172 13.92 -5.49 1.11
N GLU A 173 12.76 -6.12 0.93
CA GLU A 173 12.55 -7.12 -0.12
C GLU A 173 12.66 -6.50 -1.52
N TRP A 174 12.16 -5.27 -1.69
CA TRP A 174 12.26 -4.54 -2.94
C TRP A 174 13.71 -4.20 -3.30
N ALA A 175 14.47 -3.65 -2.35
CA ALA A 175 15.88 -3.35 -2.58
C ALA A 175 16.71 -4.63 -2.81
N ARG A 176 16.41 -5.72 -2.10
CA ARG A 176 17.02 -7.04 -2.32
C ARG A 176 16.72 -7.58 -3.73
N ALA A 177 15.48 -7.46 -4.19
CA ALA A 177 15.08 -7.88 -5.54
C ALA A 177 15.81 -7.07 -6.63
N ILE A 178 15.92 -5.74 -6.45
CA ILE A 178 16.70 -4.88 -7.36
C ILE A 178 18.17 -5.32 -7.41
N ARG A 179 18.81 -5.53 -6.24
CA ARG A 179 20.22 -5.98 -6.16
C ARG A 179 20.45 -7.34 -6.83
N ALA A 180 19.44 -8.21 -6.79
CA ALA A 180 19.48 -9.51 -7.46
C ALA A 180 19.08 -9.45 -8.96
N GLY A 181 18.82 -8.27 -9.51
CA GLY A 181 18.55 -8.06 -10.93
C GLY A 181 17.12 -8.41 -11.39
N TYR A 182 16.18 -8.50 -10.45
CA TYR A 182 14.78 -8.79 -10.77
C TYR A 182 14.09 -7.60 -11.45
N GLU A 183 13.19 -7.89 -12.39
CA GLU A 183 12.06 -6.99 -12.69
C GLU A 183 11.07 -7.08 -11.53
N VAL A 184 10.71 -5.93 -10.95
CA VAL A 184 9.85 -5.86 -9.77
C VAL A 184 8.53 -5.22 -10.14
N ARG A 185 7.42 -5.90 -9.82
CA ARG A 185 6.07 -5.33 -9.88
C ARG A 185 5.52 -5.20 -8.47
N LEU A 186 5.30 -3.97 -8.04
CA LEU A 186 4.59 -3.69 -6.80
C LEU A 186 3.11 -3.70 -7.08
N VAL A 187 2.39 -4.63 -6.47
CA VAL A 187 0.94 -4.76 -6.62
C VAL A 187 0.34 -4.47 -5.26
N ALA A 188 -0.51 -3.46 -5.14
CA ALA A 188 -0.97 -3.05 -3.82
C ALA A 188 -2.41 -2.57 -3.78
N HIS A 189 -3.09 -2.88 -2.69
CA HIS A 189 -4.49 -2.52 -2.45
C HIS A 189 -4.63 -1.49 -1.33
N SER A 190 -5.45 -0.45 -1.51
CA SER A 190 -5.85 0.45 -0.41
C SER A 190 -4.67 0.92 0.46
N GLN A 191 -4.63 0.62 1.76
CA GLN A 191 -3.50 0.90 2.66
C GLN A 191 -2.15 0.46 2.08
N GLY A 192 -2.06 -0.69 1.42
CA GLY A 192 -0.83 -1.17 0.80
C GLY A 192 -0.23 -0.17 -0.18
N THR A 193 -1.05 0.66 -0.84
CA THR A 193 -0.55 1.71 -1.74
C THR A 193 0.17 2.85 -0.99
N LEU A 194 -0.24 3.15 0.25
CA LEU A 194 0.49 4.07 1.13
C LEU A 194 1.85 3.50 1.52
N LEU A 195 1.89 2.20 1.87
CA LEU A 195 3.12 1.51 2.25
C LEU A 195 4.10 1.43 1.08
N VAL A 196 3.61 1.18 -0.14
CA VAL A 196 4.40 1.26 -1.39
C VAL A 196 4.99 2.65 -1.59
N ALA A 197 4.19 3.71 -1.41
CA ALA A 197 4.68 5.07 -1.59
C ALA A 197 5.78 5.43 -0.59
N LEU A 198 5.59 5.08 0.69
CA LEU A 198 6.60 5.27 1.73
C LEU A 198 7.88 4.47 1.43
N ALA A 199 7.74 3.18 1.11
CA ALA A 199 8.89 2.34 0.76
C ALA A 199 9.63 2.88 -0.47
N GLY A 200 8.91 3.43 -1.45
CA GLY A 200 9.50 4.06 -2.63
C GLY A 200 10.37 5.26 -2.26
N HIS A 201 9.91 6.14 -1.36
CA HIS A 201 10.73 7.26 -0.88
C HIS A 201 11.96 6.77 -0.11
N ILE A 202 11.83 5.70 0.68
CA ILE A 202 12.97 5.09 1.38
C ILE A 202 14.00 4.57 0.37
N LEU A 203 13.56 3.91 -0.70
CA LEU A 203 14.43 3.43 -1.77
C LEU A 203 15.09 4.57 -2.54
N ASP A 204 14.35 5.65 -2.83
CA ASP A 204 14.91 6.83 -3.50
C ASP A 204 16.02 7.48 -2.65
N ALA A 205 15.84 7.51 -1.32
CA ALA A 205 16.88 7.93 -0.38
C ALA A 205 18.05 6.94 -0.28
N LEU A 206 17.79 5.63 -0.34
CA LEU A 206 18.79 4.58 -0.28
C LEU A 206 19.70 4.58 -1.52
N PHE A 207 19.12 4.72 -2.71
CA PHE A 207 19.82 4.69 -4.00
C PHE A 207 20.19 6.08 -4.51
N GLN A 208 20.28 7.09 -3.64
CA GLN A 208 20.53 8.48 -4.02
C GLN A 208 21.63 8.62 -5.07
N GLY A 209 21.29 9.31 -6.17
CA GLY A 209 22.21 9.55 -7.29
C GLY A 209 22.30 8.41 -8.31
N PHE A 210 21.55 7.32 -8.16
CA PHE A 210 21.54 6.18 -9.08
C PHE A 210 20.14 5.89 -9.65
N PRO A 211 19.59 6.71 -10.57
CA PRO A 211 18.20 6.58 -11.03
C PRO A 211 17.87 5.24 -11.73
N ALA A 212 18.89 4.51 -12.21
CA ALA A 212 18.68 3.24 -12.91
C ALA A 212 18.01 2.15 -12.05
N TRP A 213 17.96 2.31 -10.72
CA TRP A 213 17.27 1.37 -9.83
C TRP A 213 15.77 1.20 -10.18
N ALA A 214 15.14 2.23 -10.74
CA ALA A 214 13.71 2.24 -11.06
C ALA A 214 13.38 1.70 -12.47
N GLU A 215 14.37 1.47 -13.33
CA GLU A 215 14.15 1.14 -14.76
C GLU A 215 13.29 -0.12 -14.98
N ARG A 216 13.39 -1.09 -14.07
CA ARG A 216 12.65 -2.36 -14.13
C ARG A 216 11.67 -2.52 -12.97
N VAL A 217 11.22 -1.40 -12.42
CA VAL A 217 10.24 -1.34 -11.34
C VAL A 217 8.95 -0.75 -11.90
N TYR A 218 7.83 -1.41 -11.61
CA TYR A 218 6.50 -0.93 -11.96
C TYR A 218 5.54 -1.02 -10.77
N VAL A 219 4.60 -0.09 -10.69
CA VAL A 219 3.60 -0.05 -9.61
C VAL A 219 2.20 -0.20 -10.21
N LEU A 220 1.46 -1.18 -9.72
CA LEU A 220 0.04 -1.40 -10.01
C LEU A 220 -0.75 -1.29 -8.71
N GLY A 221 -1.36 -0.12 -8.48
CA GLY A 221 -2.25 0.09 -7.35
C GLY A 221 -3.70 -0.20 -7.74
N TYR A 222 -4.47 -0.83 -6.86
CA TYR A 222 -5.92 -0.99 -7.04
C TYR A 222 -6.67 -0.56 -5.77
N GLY A 223 -7.83 0.09 -5.92
CA GLY A 223 -8.51 0.79 -4.82
C GLY A 223 -7.55 1.72 -4.03
N PRO A 224 -6.77 2.59 -4.70
CA PRO A 224 -5.61 3.24 -4.09
C PRO A 224 -6.00 4.30 -3.05
N ALA A 225 -5.22 4.37 -1.98
CA ALA A 225 -5.29 5.40 -0.93
C ALA A 225 -4.24 6.52 -1.11
N VAL A 226 -3.57 6.53 -2.27
CA VAL A 226 -2.55 7.51 -2.68
C VAL A 226 -2.90 8.14 -4.01
N LEU A 227 -2.35 9.32 -4.22
CA LEU A 227 -2.21 9.98 -5.52
C LEU A 227 -0.87 9.61 -6.17
N ILE A 228 -0.77 9.74 -7.48
CA ILE A 228 0.47 9.46 -8.22
C ILE A 228 1.56 10.45 -7.79
N GLU A 229 1.19 11.69 -7.53
CA GLU A 229 2.08 12.76 -7.08
C GLU A 229 2.71 12.46 -5.72
N GLU A 230 2.11 11.59 -4.92
CA GLU A 230 2.63 11.19 -3.60
C GLU A 230 3.73 10.13 -3.69
N LEU A 231 3.92 9.52 -4.85
CA LEU A 231 5.06 8.64 -5.13
C LEU A 231 6.34 9.45 -5.40
N PRO A 232 7.53 8.86 -5.17
CA PRO A 232 8.79 9.42 -5.60
C PRO A 232 8.74 9.79 -7.09
N PRO A 233 9.30 10.95 -7.49
CA PRO A 233 9.22 11.42 -8.88
C PRO A 233 9.61 10.37 -9.92
N ILE A 234 10.62 9.55 -9.62
CA ILE A 234 11.13 8.50 -10.52
C ILE A 234 10.15 7.36 -10.77
N LEU A 235 9.20 7.12 -9.87
CA LEU A 235 8.20 6.05 -10.00
C LEU A 235 6.89 6.50 -10.63
N ARG A 236 6.64 7.81 -10.72
CA ARG A 236 5.35 8.34 -11.21
C ARG A 236 5.05 7.87 -12.62
N GLY A 237 6.04 7.94 -13.52
CA GLY A 237 5.94 7.44 -14.89
C GLY A 237 5.99 5.92 -15.03
N HIS A 238 6.07 5.19 -13.92
CA HIS A 238 6.12 3.72 -13.86
C HIS A 238 4.91 3.14 -13.13
N THR A 239 3.90 3.97 -12.87
CA THR A 239 2.75 3.65 -12.03
C THR A 239 1.46 3.64 -12.83
N LEU A 240 0.61 2.65 -12.55
CA LEU A 240 -0.78 2.62 -12.97
C LEU A 240 -1.66 2.39 -11.75
N LEU A 241 -2.68 3.23 -11.58
CA LEU A 241 -3.65 3.09 -10.51
C LEU A 241 -5.01 2.69 -11.09
N VAL A 242 -5.72 1.76 -10.46
CA VAL A 242 -7.06 1.29 -10.87
C VAL A 242 -8.04 1.52 -9.73
N GLN A 243 -9.17 2.15 -9.99
CA GLN A 243 -10.18 2.43 -8.97
C GLN A 243 -11.59 2.20 -9.51
N ASP A 244 -12.44 1.53 -8.76
CA ASP A 244 -13.88 1.54 -9.02
C ASP A 244 -14.48 2.90 -8.66
N ARG A 245 -15.34 3.44 -9.53
CA ARG A 245 -15.99 4.75 -9.28
C ARG A 245 -16.75 4.79 -7.96
N GLN A 246 -17.23 3.65 -7.48
CA GLN A 246 -18.00 3.56 -6.25
C GLN A 246 -17.15 3.25 -5.02
N ASP A 247 -15.83 3.43 -5.09
CA ASP A 247 -14.90 3.18 -3.99
C ASP A 247 -14.66 4.45 -3.11
N PRO A 248 -15.47 4.72 -2.06
CA PRO A 248 -15.33 5.84 -1.14
C PRO A 248 -14.02 5.85 -0.36
N VAL A 249 -13.34 4.71 -0.16
CA VAL A 249 -12.06 4.69 0.56
C VAL A 249 -11.00 5.37 -0.30
N ALA A 250 -10.97 5.04 -1.58
CA ALA A 250 -10.08 5.67 -2.53
C ALA A 250 -10.36 7.19 -2.67
N GLU A 251 -11.62 7.61 -2.65
CA GLU A 251 -11.98 9.04 -2.68
C GLU A 251 -11.59 9.77 -1.38
N ALA A 252 -11.87 9.18 -0.21
CA ALA A 252 -11.61 9.82 1.08
C ALA A 252 -10.11 10.09 1.31
N PHE A 253 -9.24 9.16 0.97
CA PHE A 253 -7.80 9.33 1.21
C PHE A 253 -7.06 10.11 0.11
N SER A 254 -7.61 10.18 -1.11
CA SER A 254 -6.91 10.82 -2.24
C SER A 254 -7.28 12.29 -2.49
N ASP A 255 -8.35 12.83 -1.91
CA ASP A 255 -8.80 14.22 -2.17
C ASP A 255 -8.41 15.22 -1.04
N VAL A 256 -7.14 15.20 -0.60
CA VAL A 256 -6.66 16.13 0.45
C VAL A 256 -5.85 17.27 -0.18
N ARG A 257 -6.40 18.49 -0.16
CA ARG A 257 -5.73 19.70 -0.69
C ARG A 257 -4.69 20.24 0.30
N GLU A 258 -3.57 20.75 -0.22
CA GLU A 258 -2.36 21.14 0.54
C GLU A 258 -2.59 22.15 1.67
N GLY A 259 -3.59 23.04 1.56
CA GLY A 259 -3.84 24.11 2.53
C GLY A 259 -4.60 23.71 3.81
N GLU A 260 -5.30 22.58 3.80
CA GLU A 260 -6.15 22.11 4.92
C GLU A 260 -5.79 20.71 5.39
N PHE A 261 -4.66 20.16 4.94
CA PHE A 261 -4.28 18.75 5.13
C PHE A 261 -4.51 18.25 6.56
N TRP A 262 -3.99 18.97 7.56
CA TRP A 262 -4.12 18.55 8.96
C TRP A 262 -5.55 18.57 9.48
N THR A 263 -6.33 19.59 9.12
CA THR A 263 -7.75 19.71 9.52
C THR A 263 -8.60 18.65 8.81
N THR A 264 -8.34 18.38 7.54
CA THR A 264 -9.00 17.31 6.77
C THR A 264 -8.66 15.94 7.32
N LEU A 265 -7.38 15.67 7.58
CA LEU A 265 -6.89 14.42 8.16
C LEU A 265 -7.49 14.17 9.54
N GLN A 266 -7.50 15.19 10.41
CA GLN A 266 -8.16 15.14 11.73
C GLN A 266 -9.66 14.83 11.61
N THR A 267 -10.35 15.48 10.68
CA THR A 267 -11.79 15.30 10.47
C THR A 267 -12.10 13.90 9.94
N GLN A 268 -11.31 13.40 8.99
CA GLN A 268 -11.45 12.07 8.43
C GLN A 268 -11.16 11.00 9.47
N LEU A 269 -10.07 11.15 10.24
CA LEU A 269 -9.73 10.27 11.36
C LEU A 269 -10.87 10.17 12.37
N ARG A 270 -11.40 11.32 12.81
CA ARG A 270 -12.53 11.35 13.74
C ARG A 270 -13.76 10.64 13.16
N ARG A 271 -14.09 10.87 11.89
CA ARG A 271 -15.23 10.21 11.22
C ARG A 271 -15.03 8.70 11.08
N SER A 272 -13.86 8.26 10.61
CA SER A 272 -13.53 6.85 10.42
C SER A 272 -13.53 6.08 11.74
N VAL A 273 -13.01 6.68 12.82
CA VAL A 273 -13.06 6.06 14.16
C VAL A 273 -14.50 6.01 14.70
N GLN A 274 -15.27 7.09 14.55
CA GLN A 274 -16.68 7.10 14.97
C GLN A 274 -17.56 6.11 14.18
N GLN A 275 -17.13 5.73 12.97
CA GLN A 275 -17.82 4.78 12.09
C GLN A 275 -17.11 3.43 12.02
N ALA A 276 -16.13 3.15 12.88
CA ALA A 276 -15.26 1.97 12.78
C ALA A 276 -16.04 0.65 12.74
N ASP A 277 -17.11 0.50 13.53
CA ASP A 277 -17.95 -0.71 13.51
C ASP A 277 -18.70 -0.89 12.19
N THR A 278 -19.22 0.21 11.62
CA THR A 278 -19.87 0.22 10.31
C THR A 278 -18.85 -0.05 9.19
N LEU A 279 -17.65 0.53 9.28
CA LEU A 279 -16.55 0.28 8.36
C LEU A 279 -16.06 -1.16 8.47
N ALA A 280 -15.96 -1.73 9.66
CA ALA A 280 -15.60 -3.13 9.87
C ALA A 280 -16.63 -4.06 9.25
N GLN A 281 -17.92 -3.74 9.33
CA GLN A 281 -18.97 -4.48 8.63
C GLN A 281 -18.85 -4.35 7.10
N LEU A 282 -18.45 -3.18 6.59
CA LEU A 282 -18.26 -2.94 5.15
C LEU A 282 -16.98 -3.56 4.58
N VAL A 283 -15.92 -3.66 5.39
CA VAL A 283 -14.64 -4.30 5.02
C VAL A 283 -14.73 -5.82 5.14
N ASN A 284 -15.50 -6.34 6.10
CA ASN A 284 -15.75 -7.77 6.24
C ASN A 284 -16.80 -8.32 5.26
N ARG A 285 -17.68 -7.47 4.73
CA ARG A 285 -18.53 -7.81 3.59
C ARG A 285 -17.73 -7.54 2.33
N ASP A 286 -17.36 -8.59 1.60
CA ASP A 286 -16.72 -8.49 0.28
C ASP A 286 -17.44 -7.47 -0.61
N SER A 287 -17.00 -6.21 -0.55
CA SER A 287 -17.61 -5.02 -1.15
C SER A 287 -16.68 -4.45 -2.21
N HIS A 288 -17.09 -3.37 -2.89
CA HIS A 288 -16.28 -2.73 -3.94
C HIS A 288 -14.93 -2.16 -3.44
N HIS A 289 -14.73 -2.09 -2.13
CA HIS A 289 -13.51 -1.60 -1.45
C HIS A 289 -12.56 -2.72 -1.05
N SER A 290 -12.95 -3.98 -1.28
CA SER A 290 -12.16 -5.14 -0.86
C SER A 290 -11.20 -5.56 -1.97
N ALA A 291 -10.03 -6.09 -1.59
CA ALA A 291 -9.11 -6.67 -2.55
C ALA A 291 -9.79 -7.79 -3.36
N SER A 292 -10.67 -8.55 -2.71
CA SER A 292 -11.46 -9.62 -3.32
C SER A 292 -12.33 -9.14 -4.49
N TYR A 293 -12.83 -7.90 -4.46
CA TYR A 293 -13.54 -7.32 -5.60
C TYR A 293 -12.60 -7.16 -6.81
N TYR A 294 -11.48 -6.46 -6.62
CA TYR A 294 -10.55 -6.17 -7.71
C TYR A 294 -9.86 -7.41 -8.24
N LEU A 295 -9.58 -8.41 -7.40
CA LEU A 295 -8.97 -9.69 -7.78
C LEU A 295 -9.93 -10.67 -8.47
N GLY A 296 -11.20 -10.29 -8.64
CA GLY A 296 -12.21 -11.13 -9.28
C GLY A 296 -12.63 -12.34 -8.45
N LEU A 297 -12.50 -12.26 -7.13
CA LEU A 297 -12.85 -13.35 -6.20
C LEU A 297 -14.33 -13.34 -5.83
N GLN A 298 -15.06 -12.27 -6.12
CA GLN A 298 -16.51 -12.22 -5.92
C GLN A 298 -17.24 -12.71 -7.17
N ALA A 299 -18.41 -13.31 -6.97
CA ALA A 299 -19.24 -13.82 -8.07
C ALA A 299 -19.89 -12.72 -8.93
N THR A 300 -19.72 -11.43 -8.57
CA THR A 300 -20.36 -10.33 -9.30
C THR A 300 -19.68 -10.08 -10.66
N PRO A 301 -20.42 -9.76 -11.73
CA PRO A 301 -19.82 -9.47 -13.04
C PRO A 301 -18.81 -8.32 -13.00
N ALA A 302 -19.05 -7.33 -12.14
CA ALA A 302 -18.15 -6.19 -11.97
C ALA A 302 -16.80 -6.61 -11.37
N SER A 303 -16.81 -7.45 -10.32
CA SER A 303 -15.59 -8.03 -9.75
C SER A 303 -14.83 -8.87 -10.78
N GLN A 304 -15.52 -9.73 -11.53
CA GLN A 304 -14.89 -10.56 -12.57
C GLN A 304 -14.25 -9.74 -13.70
N ARG A 305 -14.80 -8.56 -14.03
CA ARG A 305 -14.19 -7.63 -14.99
C ARG A 305 -12.97 -6.94 -14.42
N ALA A 306 -13.04 -6.48 -13.17
CA ALA A 306 -11.88 -5.89 -12.49
C ALA A 306 -10.72 -6.91 -12.40
N GLY A 307 -11.02 -8.16 -12.03
CA GLY A 307 -10.04 -9.24 -12.00
C GLY A 307 -9.44 -9.57 -13.37
N ARG A 308 -10.25 -9.56 -14.42
CA ARG A 308 -9.76 -9.72 -15.80
C ARG A 308 -8.85 -8.58 -16.23
N LEU A 309 -9.21 -7.33 -15.93
CA LEU A 309 -8.36 -6.17 -16.20
C LEU A 309 -7.01 -6.31 -15.48
N LEU A 310 -7.01 -6.60 -14.17
CA LEU A 310 -5.76 -6.79 -13.42
C LEU A 310 -4.92 -7.94 -14.00
N GLN A 311 -5.56 -9.05 -14.37
CA GLN A 311 -4.87 -10.16 -15.02
C GLN A 311 -4.26 -9.74 -16.36
N GLU A 312 -4.99 -9.01 -17.20
CA GLU A 312 -4.48 -8.50 -18.47
C GLU A 312 -3.30 -7.54 -18.27
N LEU A 313 -3.40 -6.61 -17.33
CA LEU A 313 -2.32 -5.69 -16.98
C LEU A 313 -1.08 -6.45 -16.48
N LEU A 314 -1.24 -7.42 -15.59
CA LEU A 314 -0.14 -8.26 -15.11
C LEU A 314 0.44 -9.16 -16.22
N ALA A 315 -0.36 -9.53 -17.22
CA ALA A 315 0.09 -10.33 -18.34
C ALA A 315 0.90 -9.55 -19.38
N GLN A 316 0.87 -8.21 -19.38
CA GLN A 316 1.65 -7.40 -20.34
C GLN A 316 3.13 -7.32 -19.96
N ASP A 317 4.01 -7.12 -20.95
CA ASP A 317 5.36 -6.61 -20.73
C ASP A 317 5.29 -5.08 -20.61
N TRP A 318 5.48 -4.56 -19.40
CA TRP A 318 5.33 -3.14 -19.13
C TRP A 318 6.41 -2.29 -19.77
N SER A 319 7.57 -2.87 -20.09
CA SER A 319 8.68 -2.15 -20.71
C SER A 319 8.47 -1.89 -22.20
N THR A 320 7.69 -2.75 -22.88
CA THR A 320 7.54 -2.72 -24.34
C THR A 320 6.11 -2.58 -24.83
N SER A 321 5.09 -2.82 -24.00
CA SER A 321 3.68 -2.74 -24.41
C SER A 321 3.24 -1.29 -24.66
N PRO A 322 2.86 -0.91 -25.90
CA PRO A 322 2.43 0.45 -26.21
C PRO A 322 1.19 0.89 -25.42
N LEU A 323 0.28 -0.06 -25.16
CA LEU A 323 -0.91 0.18 -24.35
C LEU A 323 -0.51 0.55 -22.92
N ILE A 324 0.38 -0.22 -22.30
CA ILE A 324 0.82 0.06 -20.92
C ILE A 324 1.55 1.39 -20.87
N GLN A 325 2.50 1.62 -21.79
CA GLN A 325 3.27 2.86 -21.84
C GLN A 325 2.38 4.11 -21.95
N ALA A 326 1.27 4.03 -22.68
CA ALA A 326 0.29 5.12 -22.76
C ALA A 326 -0.52 5.34 -21.48
N LEU A 327 -0.63 4.33 -20.63
CA LEU A 327 -1.38 4.36 -19.37
C LEU A 327 -0.50 4.67 -18.16
N LEU A 328 0.83 4.55 -18.27
CA LEU A 328 1.71 4.86 -17.15
C LEU A 328 1.59 6.33 -16.72
N GLY A 329 1.64 6.56 -15.42
CA GLY A 329 1.37 7.85 -14.80
C GLY A 329 -0.11 8.21 -14.73
N THR A 330 -1.03 7.26 -14.91
CA THR A 330 -2.48 7.52 -14.88
C THR A 330 -3.25 6.72 -13.83
N ARG A 331 -4.45 7.22 -13.51
CA ARG A 331 -5.46 6.55 -12.69
C ARG A 331 -6.66 6.18 -13.57
N LEU A 332 -6.89 4.88 -13.73
CA LEU A 332 -8.04 4.33 -14.43
C LEU A 332 -9.24 4.24 -13.49
N ILE A 333 -10.34 4.89 -13.88
CA ILE A 333 -11.61 4.80 -13.18
C ILE A 333 -12.50 3.79 -13.88
N LEU A 334 -12.87 2.73 -13.17
CA LEU A 334 -13.79 1.70 -13.65
C LEU A 334 -15.22 2.20 -13.49
N GLU A 335 -15.87 2.44 -14.62
CA GLU A 335 -17.29 2.76 -14.66
C GLU A 335 -18.12 1.47 -14.81
N ARG A 336 -19.33 1.49 -14.23
CA ARG A 336 -20.32 0.48 -14.59
C ARG A 336 -20.82 0.78 -16.00
N PRO A 337 -20.98 -0.22 -16.88
CA PRO A 337 -21.69 0.01 -18.12
C PRO A 337 -23.05 0.61 -17.77
N ALA A 338 -23.43 1.69 -18.45
CA ALA A 338 -24.75 2.25 -18.33
C ALA A 338 -25.77 1.11 -18.47
N ASP A 339 -26.78 1.07 -17.60
CA ASP A 339 -27.89 0.16 -17.79
C ASP A 339 -28.37 0.33 -19.23
N PRO A 340 -28.44 -0.74 -20.05
CA PRO A 340 -28.86 -0.62 -21.44
C PRO A 340 -30.29 -0.08 -21.61
N GLY A 341 -31.03 0.16 -20.50
CA GLY A 341 -32.32 0.85 -20.47
C GLY A 341 -32.27 2.35 -20.12
N ALA A 342 -31.11 2.92 -19.75
CA ALA A 342 -31.00 4.35 -19.40
C ALA A 342 -30.79 5.27 -20.62
N LEU A 343 -30.65 4.71 -21.83
CA LEU A 343 -30.65 5.45 -23.08
C LEU A 343 -31.89 5.09 -23.89
N SER A 344 -32.98 5.83 -23.65
CA SER A 344 -34.02 6.03 -24.64
C SER A 344 -34.56 7.46 -24.61
N PRO A 345 -35.02 7.95 -25.78
CA PRO A 345 -34.67 9.27 -26.26
C PRO A 345 -35.76 10.30 -25.98
N ALA A 346 -35.42 11.44 -25.39
CA ALA A 346 -36.28 12.62 -25.47
C ALA A 346 -35.92 13.44 -26.72
N ALA A 347 -36.09 12.81 -27.89
CA ALA A 347 -36.27 13.48 -29.16
C ALA A 347 -37.65 13.09 -29.70
N SER A 348 -38.70 13.66 -29.08
CA SER A 348 -40.01 13.75 -29.69
C SER A 348 -40.61 15.09 -29.29
N GLY A 349 -40.73 15.99 -30.28
CA GLY A 349 -41.50 17.24 -30.18
C GLY A 349 -42.92 17.00 -29.65
N ARG A 350 -43.74 17.98 -29.32
CA ARG A 350 -44.02 19.34 -29.85
C ARG A 350 -45.32 19.75 -29.09
N PRO A 351 -45.82 21.01 -29.07
CA PRO A 351 -45.91 21.96 -30.18
C PRO A 351 -44.97 23.15 -30.08
#